data_AF-A0A3V2EP27-F1
#
_entry.id   AF-A0A3V2EP27-F1
#
_cell.length_a   1.000
_cell.length_b   1.000
_cell.length_c   1.000
_cell.angle_alpha   90.00
_cell.angle_beta   90.00
_cell.angle_gamma   90.00
#
_symmetry.space_group_name_H-M   'P 1'
#
loop_
_entity.id
_entity.type
_entity.pdbx_description
1 polymer ?
#
loop_
_entity_poly.entity_id
_entity_poly.type
_entity_poly.pdbx_seq_one_letter_code
_entity_poly.pdbx_strand_id
1 'polypeptide(L)'
;MPTVITHAAVPLCFGAGLGLKVIPPRLLFAGVVLAMLPDADVLAFKFGIAYGNVFGHRGFTHSLLFAFVLPLLCVLAGRRWFRAGQVRCWLFLTVSLLSHSLLDSITTGGKGVGWLWPWSDERFFAPWQVIKVAPFALSSYITPYGHQVILSELLWV
;
A
#
# COMPACT_ATOMS: atom_id res chain seq x y z
N MET A 1 3.34 9.00 2.09
CA MET A 1 3.32 7.83 1.20
C MET A 1 4.12 8.12 -0.04
N PRO A 2 4.58 7.13 -0.81
CA PRO A 2 4.72 7.29 -2.25
C PRO A 2 3.36 7.69 -2.86
N THR A 3 3.30 7.97 -4.15
CA THR A 3 2.02 8.16 -4.82
C THR A 3 1.19 6.88 -4.79
N VAL A 4 -0.14 7.03 -4.80
CA VAL A 4 -1.09 5.91 -4.90
C VAL A 4 -0.76 5.03 -6.12
N ILE A 5 -0.31 5.64 -7.22
CA ILE A 5 0.06 4.93 -8.45
C ILE A 5 1.29 4.03 -8.22
N THR A 6 2.29 4.50 -7.46
CA THR A 6 3.49 3.72 -7.15
C THR A 6 3.18 2.45 -6.37
N HIS A 7 2.14 2.45 -5.53
CA HIS A 7 1.69 1.21 -4.88
C HIS A 7 1.14 0.16 -5.85
N ALA A 8 0.59 0.56 -7.00
CA ALA A 8 0.19 -0.38 -8.04
C ALA A 8 1.38 -0.99 -8.78
N ALA A 9 2.55 -0.35 -8.78
CA ALA A 9 3.72 -0.83 -9.52
C ALA A 9 4.18 -2.20 -9.02
N VAL A 10 4.20 -2.42 -7.70
CA VAL A 10 4.67 -3.70 -7.12
C VAL A 10 3.86 -4.91 -7.59
N PRO A 11 2.52 -4.98 -7.42
CA PRO A 11 1.74 -6.10 -7.94
C PRO A 11 1.80 -6.23 -9.47
N LEU A 12 1.93 -5.12 -10.22
CA LEU A 12 2.13 -5.16 -11.67
C LEU A 12 3.46 -5.82 -12.06
N CYS A 13 4.55 -5.46 -11.40
CA CYS A 13 5.86 -6.06 -11.61
C CYS A 13 5.86 -7.56 -11.27
N PHE A 14 5.22 -7.97 -10.17
CA PHE A 14 5.04 -9.39 -9.85
C PHE A 14 4.21 -10.12 -10.90
N GLY A 15 3.10 -9.51 -11.37
CA GLY A 15 2.27 -10.06 -12.44
C GLY A 15 3.02 -10.23 -13.76
N ALA A 16 3.85 -9.26 -14.12
CA ALA A 16 4.71 -9.30 -15.30
C ALA A 16 5.80 -10.37 -15.18
N GLY A 17 6.48 -10.46 -14.03
CA GLY A 17 7.58 -11.40 -13.79
C GLY A 17 7.15 -12.86 -13.65
N LEU A 18 6.04 -13.12 -12.94
CA LEU A 18 5.50 -14.47 -12.76
C LEU A 18 4.63 -14.93 -13.94
N GLY A 19 4.13 -13.98 -14.72
CA GLY A 19 3.28 -14.21 -15.88
C GLY A 19 1.81 -14.51 -15.52
N LEU A 20 0.94 -14.24 -16.50
CA LEU A 20 -0.52 -14.31 -16.33
C LEU A 20 -1.08 -15.74 -16.16
N LYS A 21 -0.26 -16.76 -16.43
CA LYS A 21 -0.61 -18.17 -16.11
C LYS A 21 -0.51 -18.44 -14.61
N VAL A 22 0.44 -17.81 -13.93
CA VAL A 22 0.64 -17.96 -12.48
C VAL A 22 -0.29 -17.01 -11.75
N ILE A 23 -0.33 -15.75 -12.16
CA ILE A 23 -1.19 -14.69 -11.59
C ILE A 23 -2.24 -14.30 -12.63
N PRO A 24 -3.45 -14.90 -12.60
CA PRO A 24 -4.49 -14.57 -13.57
C PRO A 24 -4.87 -13.08 -13.53
N PRO A 25 -5.35 -12.49 -14.64
CA PRO A 25 -5.64 -11.06 -14.71
C PRO A 25 -6.57 -10.54 -13.60
N ARG A 26 -7.55 -11.34 -13.17
CA ARG A 26 -8.46 -10.98 -12.08
C ARG A 26 -7.78 -10.91 -10.72
N LEU A 27 -6.84 -11.83 -10.46
CA LEU A 27 -6.03 -11.82 -9.25
C LEU A 27 -5.06 -10.63 -9.27
N LEU A 28 -4.42 -10.38 -10.42
CA LEU A 28 -3.54 -9.23 -10.62
C LEU A 28 -4.27 -7.91 -10.35
N PHE A 29 -5.45 -7.73 -10.95
CA PHE A 29 -6.28 -6.55 -10.75
C PHE A 29 -6.66 -6.37 -9.28
N ALA A 30 -7.05 -7.45 -8.60
CA ALA A 30 -7.35 -7.40 -7.18
C ALA A 30 -6.12 -7.00 -6.34
N GLY A 31 -4.93 -7.52 -6.66
CA GLY A 31 -3.69 -7.12 -5.98
C GLY A 31 -3.36 -5.64 -6.18
N VAL A 32 -3.54 -5.12 -7.40
CA VAL A 32 -3.36 -3.68 -7.72
C VAL A 32 -4.31 -2.82 -6.90
N VAL A 33 -5.62 -3.12 -6.92
CA VAL A 33 -6.62 -2.36 -6.15
C VAL A 33 -6.31 -2.42 -4.66
N LEU A 34 -5.97 -3.61 -4.15
CA LEU A 34 -5.73 -3.84 -2.75
C LEU A 34 -4.44 -3.15 -2.28
N ALA A 35 -3.39 -3.10 -3.10
CA ALA A 35 -2.17 -2.33 -2.80
C ALA A 35 -2.42 -0.81 -2.73
N MET A 36 -3.43 -0.28 -3.41
CA MET A 36 -3.78 1.15 -3.34
C MET A 36 -4.80 1.47 -2.24
N LEU A 37 -5.49 0.45 -1.72
CA LEU A 37 -6.63 0.62 -0.82
C LEU A 37 -6.29 1.34 0.51
N PRO A 38 -5.15 1.07 1.18
CA PRO A 38 -4.88 1.68 2.49
C PRO A 38 -4.93 3.20 2.49
N ASP A 39 -4.45 3.87 1.44
CA ASP A 39 -4.42 5.34 1.32
C ASP A 39 -5.80 6.00 1.21
N ALA A 40 -6.86 5.21 1.01
CA ALA A 40 -8.22 5.72 1.11
C ALA A 40 -8.53 6.27 2.53
N ASP A 41 -7.72 5.90 3.53
CA ASP A 41 -7.76 6.45 4.88
C ASP A 41 -7.50 7.96 4.96
N VAL A 42 -6.93 8.60 3.94
CA VAL A 42 -6.79 10.07 3.87
C VAL A 42 -8.16 10.75 3.87
N LEU A 43 -9.21 10.06 3.42
CA LEU A 43 -10.59 10.55 3.51
C LEU A 43 -11.02 10.76 4.96
N ALA A 44 -10.43 10.06 5.93
CA ALA A 44 -10.68 10.23 7.37
C ALA A 44 -10.43 11.68 7.83
N PHE A 45 -9.51 12.40 7.18
CA PHE A 45 -9.23 13.81 7.48
C PHE A 45 -10.43 14.71 7.22
N LYS A 46 -11.27 14.38 6.23
CA LYS A 46 -12.52 15.12 5.96
C LYS A 46 -13.56 14.94 7.06
N PHE A 47 -13.43 13.88 7.86
CA PHE A 47 -14.27 13.61 9.02
C PHE A 47 -13.64 14.11 10.34
N GLY A 48 -12.56 14.90 10.26
CA GLY A 48 -11.90 15.47 11.44
C GLY A 48 -10.97 14.50 12.19
N ILE A 49 -10.70 13.32 11.63
CA ILE A 49 -9.76 12.36 12.25
C ILE A 49 -8.33 12.88 12.04
N ALA A 50 -7.58 13.04 13.12
CA ALA A 50 -6.21 13.52 13.05
C ALA A 50 -5.26 12.48 12.43
N TYR A 51 -4.22 12.92 11.72
CA TYR A 51 -3.17 12.02 11.17
C TYR A 51 -2.47 11.17 12.25
N GLY A 52 -2.38 11.65 13.49
CA GLY A 52 -1.80 10.83 14.57
C GLY A 52 -2.72 9.72 15.10
N ASN A 53 -4.00 9.72 14.73
CA ASN A 53 -4.97 8.77 15.25
C ASN A 53 -4.77 7.38 14.60
N VAL A 54 -5.22 6.34 15.28
CA VAL A 54 -5.29 4.95 14.78
C VAL A 54 -6.08 4.85 13.46
N PHE A 55 -7.17 5.58 13.32
CA PHE A 55 -7.98 5.65 12.10
C PHE A 55 -7.50 6.76 11.14
N GLY A 56 -6.45 7.48 11.51
CA GLY A 56 -5.77 8.42 10.63
C GLY A 56 -4.84 7.69 9.66
N HIS A 57 -4.32 8.45 8.69
CA HIS A 57 -3.41 7.91 7.69
C HIS A 57 -2.22 7.16 8.31
N ARG A 58 -1.83 6.02 7.74
CA ARG A 58 -0.75 5.14 8.22
C ARG A 58 -0.98 4.46 9.57
N GLY A 59 -2.23 4.41 10.02
CA GLY A 59 -2.63 3.69 11.21
C GLY A 59 -3.07 2.26 10.90
N PHE A 60 -4.31 1.95 11.26
CA PHE A 60 -4.93 0.62 11.14
C PHE A 60 -4.76 -0.03 9.76
N THR A 61 -5.04 0.72 8.69
CA THR A 61 -5.00 0.31 7.28
C THR A 61 -3.62 -0.12 6.79
N HIS A 62 -2.57 0.30 7.49
CA HIS A 62 -1.18 -0.03 7.14
C HIS A 62 -0.56 -1.05 8.12
N SER A 63 -1.34 -1.59 9.04
CA SER A 63 -0.89 -2.59 10.01
C SER A 63 -0.61 -3.96 9.38
N LEU A 64 0.26 -4.75 10.00
CA LEU A 64 0.52 -6.13 9.57
C LEU A 64 -0.75 -6.97 9.68
N LEU A 65 -1.54 -6.78 10.74
CA LEU A 65 -2.79 -7.49 10.93
C LEU A 65 -3.76 -7.25 9.77
N PHE A 66 -3.95 -5.99 9.37
CA PHE A 66 -4.76 -5.64 8.20
C PHE A 66 -4.23 -6.30 6.93
N ALA A 67 -2.90 -6.30 6.75
CA ALA A 67 -2.23 -6.90 5.61
C ALA A 67 -2.42 -8.42 5.48
N PHE A 68 -2.67 -9.15 6.57
CA PHE A 68 -2.97 -10.59 6.52
C PHE A 68 -4.47 -10.91 6.48
N VAL A 69 -5.27 -10.15 7.24
CA VAL A 69 -6.71 -10.40 7.41
C VAL A 69 -7.49 -10.01 6.16
N LEU A 70 -7.23 -8.83 5.57
CA LEU A 70 -8.00 -8.38 4.41
C LEU A 70 -7.85 -9.32 3.20
N PRO A 71 -6.62 -9.73 2.79
CA PRO A 71 -6.44 -10.75 1.75
C PRO A 71 -7.15 -12.06 2.04
N LEU A 72 -7.14 -12.51 3.30
CA LEU A 72 -7.84 -13.72 3.70
C LEU A 72 -9.34 -13.58 3.45
N LEU A 73 -9.95 -12.46 3.87
CA LEU A 73 -11.36 -12.17 3.60
C LEU A 73 -11.66 -12.12 2.10
N CYS A 74 -10.79 -11.49 1.30
CA CYS A 74 -10.93 -11.46 -0.16
C CYS A 74 -10.91 -12.87 -0.78
N VAL A 75 -10.02 -13.75 -0.31
CA VAL A 75 -9.94 -15.13 -0.80
C VAL A 75 -11.15 -15.95 -0.38
N LEU A 76 -11.63 -15.79 0.85
CA LEU A 76 -12.83 -16.49 1.35
C LEU A 76 -14.09 -16.07 0.59
N ALA A 77 -14.28 -14.76 0.36
CA ALA A 77 -15.43 -14.23 -0.36
C ALA A 77 -15.34 -14.45 -1.89
N GLY A 78 -14.13 -14.34 -2.46
CA GLY A 78 -13.90 -14.22 -3.89
C GLY A 78 -13.25 -15.41 -4.57
N ARG A 79 -13.10 -16.56 -3.89
CA ARG A 79 -12.32 -17.73 -4.38
C ARG A 79 -12.57 -18.08 -5.85
N ARG A 80 -13.85 -18.18 -6.25
CA ARG A 80 -14.23 -18.61 -7.61
C ARG A 80 -13.89 -17.56 -8.68
N TRP A 81 -13.72 -16.31 -8.27
CA TRP A 81 -13.46 -15.19 -9.18
C TRP A 81 -12.01 -15.18 -9.67
N PHE A 82 -11.05 -15.50 -8.81
CA PHE A 82 -9.61 -15.37 -9.09
C PHE A 82 -9.01 -16.45 -9.98
N ARG A 83 -9.68 -17.61 -10.15
CA ARG A 83 -9.23 -18.72 -10.99
C ARG A 83 -7.80 -19.22 -10.67
N ALA A 84 -7.40 -19.16 -9.40
CA ALA A 84 -6.13 -19.69 -8.90
C ALA A 84 -6.33 -20.38 -7.52
N GLY A 85 -5.33 -21.16 -7.10
CA GLY A 85 -5.35 -21.84 -5.80
C GLY A 85 -5.39 -20.86 -4.62
N GLN A 86 -6.07 -21.23 -3.53
CA GLN A 86 -6.31 -20.33 -2.38
C GLN A 86 -5.02 -19.77 -1.78
N VAL A 87 -4.02 -20.63 -1.56
CA VAL A 87 -2.71 -20.22 -1.02
C VAL A 87 -2.05 -19.20 -1.95
N ARG A 88 -2.11 -19.41 -3.27
CA ARG A 88 -1.54 -18.48 -4.25
C ARG A 88 -2.25 -17.13 -4.21
N CYS A 89 -3.58 -17.13 -4.21
CA CYS A 89 -4.36 -15.90 -4.14
C CYS A 89 -4.02 -15.12 -2.86
N TRP A 90 -4.01 -15.81 -1.72
CA TRP A 90 -3.72 -15.19 -0.43
C TRP A 90 -2.30 -14.64 -0.39
N LEU A 91 -1.29 -15.42 -0.77
CA LEU A 91 0.10 -14.96 -0.80
C LEU A 91 0.28 -13.73 -1.69
N PHE A 92 -0.26 -13.76 -2.92
CA PHE A 92 -0.12 -12.63 -3.84
C PHE A 92 -0.78 -11.36 -3.30
N LEU A 93 -2.01 -11.46 -2.78
CA LEU A 93 -2.73 -10.31 -2.22
C LEU A 93 -2.06 -9.79 -0.94
N THR A 94 -1.58 -10.67 -0.07
CA THR A 94 -0.83 -10.32 1.14
C THR A 94 0.48 -9.61 0.79
N VAL A 95 1.26 -10.12 -0.15
CA VAL A 95 2.50 -9.45 -0.61
C VAL A 95 2.18 -8.08 -1.21
N SER A 96 1.10 -7.97 -1.99
CA SER A 96 0.67 -6.70 -2.57
C SER A 96 0.35 -5.67 -1.46
N LEU A 97 -0.38 -6.06 -0.42
CA LEU A 97 -0.71 -5.16 0.69
C LEU A 97 0.47 -4.86 1.61
N LEU A 98 1.31 -5.85 1.89
CA LEU A 98 2.52 -5.65 2.69
C LEU A 98 3.50 -4.71 1.99
N SER A 99 3.61 -4.79 0.66
CA SER A 99 4.46 -3.87 -0.09
C SER A 99 4.02 -2.41 0.04
N HIS A 100 2.71 -2.17 0.16
CA HIS A 100 2.19 -0.83 0.41
C HIS A 100 2.76 -0.27 1.72
N SER A 101 2.53 -1.01 2.81
CA SER A 101 2.96 -0.64 4.16
C SER A 101 4.49 -0.49 4.26
N LEU A 102 5.24 -1.37 3.57
CA LEU A 102 6.69 -1.30 3.51
C LEU A 102 7.18 -0.04 2.79
N LEU A 103 6.66 0.24 1.58
CA LEU A 103 7.06 1.43 0.82
C LEU A 103 6.77 2.71 1.60
N ASP A 104 5.67 2.73 2.34
CA ASP A 104 5.31 3.83 3.22
C ASP A 104 6.33 4.10 4.34
N SER A 105 6.89 3.04 4.91
CA SER A 105 7.94 3.14 5.92
C SER A 105 9.28 3.65 5.37
N ILE A 106 9.50 3.53 4.05
CA ILE A 106 10.74 3.95 3.34
C ILE A 106 10.65 5.43 2.90
N THR A 107 9.54 6.11 3.18
CA THR A 107 9.40 7.53 2.82
C THR A 107 10.15 8.47 3.76
N THR A 108 10.66 9.57 3.23
CA THR A 108 11.41 10.62 3.96
C THR A 108 10.56 11.49 4.87
N GLY A 109 9.29 11.16 5.10
CA GLY A 109 8.38 12.02 5.85
C GLY A 109 7.03 11.39 6.20
N GLY A 110 6.19 12.17 6.88
CA GLY A 110 4.95 11.68 7.48
C GLY A 110 5.14 11.26 8.94
N LYS A 111 4.25 10.40 9.45
CA LYS A 111 4.28 9.95 10.85
C LYS A 111 4.82 8.53 11.06
N GLY A 112 5.35 7.87 10.04
CA GLY A 112 5.70 6.45 10.08
C GLY A 112 4.46 5.56 9.97
N VAL A 113 4.62 4.24 10.09
CA VAL A 113 3.59 3.23 9.85
C VAL A 113 3.23 2.44 11.10
N GLY A 114 1.93 2.28 11.38
CA GLY A 114 1.41 1.54 12.54
C GLY A 114 1.43 0.02 12.38
N TRP A 115 2.60 -0.59 12.15
CA TRP A 115 2.72 -2.04 11.88
C TRP A 115 2.12 -2.93 12.96
N LEU A 116 2.31 -2.55 14.23
CA LEU A 116 1.95 -3.37 15.40
C LEU A 116 0.54 -3.10 15.93
N TRP A 117 -0.29 -2.32 15.24
CA TRP A 117 -1.68 -2.17 15.64
C TRP A 117 -2.40 -3.54 15.57
N PRO A 118 -3.27 -3.90 16.56
CA PRO A 118 -3.79 -3.10 17.67
C PRO A 118 -2.98 -3.19 18.98
N TRP A 119 -1.83 -3.85 18.98
CA TRP A 119 -1.01 -4.06 20.19
C TRP A 119 -0.17 -2.85 20.57
N SER A 120 0.17 -1.99 19.61
CA SER A 120 0.90 -0.74 19.84
C SER A 120 0.47 0.34 18.86
N ASP A 121 0.46 1.58 19.33
CA ASP A 121 0.24 2.80 18.53
C ASP A 121 1.53 3.36 17.94
N GLU A 122 2.69 2.72 18.22
CA GLU A 122 3.98 3.11 17.69
C GLU A 122 3.98 3.15 16.15
N ARG A 123 4.72 4.13 15.62
CA ARG A 123 4.85 4.34 14.18
C ARG A 123 6.29 4.12 13.74
N PHE A 124 6.46 3.19 12.81
CA PHE A 124 7.76 2.72 12.36
C PHE A 124 8.14 3.34 11.03
N PHE A 125 9.41 3.72 10.90
CA PHE A 125 10.05 3.96 9.62
C PHE A 125 11.09 2.87 9.37
N ALA A 126 11.34 2.56 8.10
CA ALA A 126 12.51 1.80 7.72
C ALA A 126 13.78 2.60 8.05
N PRO A 127 14.91 1.93 8.30
CA PRO A 127 16.17 2.62 8.57
C PRO A 127 16.73 3.33 7.31
N TRP A 128 16.29 2.96 6.11
CA TRP A 128 16.56 3.68 4.87
C TRP A 128 15.29 4.40 4.40
N GLN A 129 15.28 5.73 4.49
CA GLN A 129 14.16 6.57 4.08
C GLN A 129 14.53 7.33 2.81
N VAL A 130 14.45 6.66 1.67
CA VAL A 130 14.99 7.18 0.39
C VAL A 130 13.92 7.69 -0.58
N ILE A 131 12.65 7.33 -0.34
CA ILE A 131 11.53 7.74 -1.20
C ILE A 131 10.99 9.08 -0.69
N LYS A 132 10.97 10.12 -1.52
CA LYS A 132 10.40 11.40 -1.11
C LYS A 132 8.91 11.27 -0.83
N VAL A 133 8.48 11.83 0.30
CA VAL A 133 7.07 11.79 0.68
C VAL A 133 6.20 12.58 -0.30
N ALA A 134 5.17 11.92 -0.81
CA ALA A 134 4.21 12.50 -1.72
C ALA A 134 3.29 13.52 -1.00
N PRO A 135 3.01 14.69 -1.60
CA PRO A 135 2.06 15.63 -1.06
C PRO A 135 0.62 15.13 -1.24
N PHE A 136 -0.26 15.45 -0.29
CA PHE A 136 -1.69 15.13 -0.40
C PHE A 136 -2.42 15.96 -1.47
N ALA A 137 -1.96 17.18 -1.73
CA ALA A 137 -2.58 18.08 -2.69
C ALA A 137 -2.07 17.81 -4.12
N LEU A 138 -2.99 17.54 -5.05
CA LEU A 138 -2.64 17.28 -6.46
C LEU A 138 -1.94 18.48 -7.12
N SER A 139 -2.27 19.71 -6.73
CA SER A 139 -1.61 20.92 -7.24
C SER A 139 -0.12 20.98 -6.90
N SER A 140 0.33 20.31 -5.83
CA SER A 140 1.74 20.26 -5.44
C SER A 140 2.60 19.47 -6.44
N TYR A 141 2.01 18.62 -7.28
CA TYR A 141 2.76 17.84 -8.28
C TYR A 141 3.29 18.68 -9.45
N ILE A 142 2.75 19.87 -9.67
CA ILE A 142 3.20 20.82 -10.70
C ILE A 142 4.43 21.62 -10.22
N THR A 143 4.74 21.54 -8.93
CA THR A 143 5.88 22.26 -8.33
C THR A 143 7.18 21.47 -8.47
N PRO A 144 8.36 22.11 -8.31
CA PRO A 144 9.64 21.41 -8.30
C PRO A 144 9.71 20.27 -7.27
N TYR A 145 9.04 20.42 -6.12
CA TYR A 145 8.97 19.36 -5.11
C TYR A 145 8.19 18.14 -5.63
N GLY A 146 7.06 18.37 -6.29
CA GLY A 146 6.26 17.33 -6.94
C GLY A 146 7.05 16.51 -7.95
N HIS A 147 7.82 17.18 -8.81
CA HIS A 147 8.69 16.50 -9.77
C HIS A 147 9.78 15.66 -9.07
N GLN A 148 10.34 16.17 -7.96
CA GLN A 148 11.32 15.42 -7.18
C GLN A 148 10.73 14.17 -6.52
N VAL A 149 9.45 14.19 -6.14
CA VAL A 149 8.74 12.98 -5.66
C VAL A 149 8.66 11.94 -6.76
N ILE A 150 8.19 12.32 -7.95
CA ILE A 150 8.07 11.41 -9.09
C ILE A 150 9.43 10.79 -9.46
N LEU A 151 10.48 11.62 -9.55
CA LEU A 151 11.84 11.13 -9.84
C LEU A 151 12.38 10.19 -8.76
N SER A 152 12.06 10.48 -7.49
CA SER A 152 12.45 9.63 -6.37
C SER A 152 11.76 8.27 -6.44
N GLU A 153 10.46 8.24 -6.76
CA GLU A 153 9.71 6.99 -6.91
C GLU A 153 10.23 6.16 -8.09
N LEU A 154 10.49 6.78 -9.25
CA LEU A 154 11.07 6.10 -10.41
C LEU A 154 12.48 5.53 -10.17
N LEU A 155 13.23 6.12 -9.24
CA LEU A 155 14.59 5.68 -8.92
C LEU A 155 14.61 4.49 -7.95
N TRP A 156 13.68 4.47 -6.99
CA TRP A 156 13.73 3.58 -5.83
C TRP A 156 12.67 2.47 -5.82
N VAL A 157 11.65 2.55 -6.68
CA VAL A 157 10.55 1.58 -6.77
C VAL A 157 10.52 0.95 -8.15
#